data_AF-A0A318JG29-F1
#
_entry.id   AF-A0A318JG29-F1
#
_cell.length_a   1.000
_cell.length_b   1.000
_cell.length_c   1.000
_cell.angle_alpha   90.00
_cell.angle_beta   90.00
_cell.angle_gamma   90.00
#
_symmetry.space_group_name_H-M   'P 1'
#
loop_
_entity.id
_entity.type
_entity.pdbx_description
1 polymer ?
#
loop_
_entity_poly.entity_id
_entity_poly.type
_entity_poly.pdbx_seq_one_letter_code
_entity_poly.pdbx_strand_id
1 'polypeptide(L)'
;MNSLELISLYENVATITSNMLEAARSGNWELLEQLENDCSSRVQTIRESEIPFDLPAEMRDKKVRIIKKILADDKEIRDITEPWMTELSDLMKSSSTNRKLSNAYGAGNTA
;
A
#
# COMPACT_ATOMS: atom_id res chain seq x y z
N MET A 1 -1.24 19.87 -20.15
CA MET A 1 -0.72 18.49 -20.17
C MET A 1 -1.08 17.85 -21.51
N ASN A 2 -0.20 17.09 -22.13
CA ASN A 2 -0.49 16.35 -23.36
C ASN A 2 -0.58 14.84 -23.11
N SER A 3 -0.99 14.06 -24.11
CA SER A 3 -1.17 12.60 -24.01
C SER A 3 0.10 11.85 -23.60
N LEU A 4 1.28 12.30 -24.03
CA LEU A 4 2.56 11.67 -23.67
C LEU A 4 2.95 11.95 -22.22
N GLU A 5 2.76 13.19 -21.77
CA GLU A 5 2.96 13.59 -20.37
C GLU A 5 2.04 12.79 -19.44
N LEU A 6 0.76 12.60 -19.81
CA LEU A 6 -0.16 11.78 -19.04
C LEU A 6 0.31 10.32 -18.91
N ILE A 7 0.75 9.71 -20.01
CA ILE A 7 1.26 8.33 -19.99
C ILE A 7 2.52 8.23 -19.11
N SER A 8 3.42 9.21 -19.20
CA SER A 8 4.61 9.26 -18.34
C SER A 8 4.25 9.33 -16.86
N LEU A 9 3.20 10.09 -16.47
CA LEU A 9 2.73 10.10 -15.08
C LEU A 9 2.26 8.72 -14.62
N TYR A 10 1.50 7.99 -15.44
CA TYR A 10 1.09 6.62 -15.13
C TYR A 10 2.29 5.66 -15.02
N GLU A 11 3.27 5.76 -15.92
CA GLU A 11 4.49 4.94 -15.87
C GLU A 11 5.31 5.21 -14.59
N ASN A 12 5.35 6.47 -14.14
CA ASN A 12 5.99 6.83 -12.88
C ASN A 12 5.27 6.21 -11.68
N VAL A 13 3.94 6.25 -11.64
CA VAL A 13 3.16 5.58 -10.58
C VAL A 13 3.44 4.08 -10.60
N ALA A 14 3.40 3.43 -11.76
CA ALA A 14 3.72 2.00 -11.86
C ALA A 14 5.15 1.65 -11.42
N THR A 15 6.11 2.54 -11.63
CA THR A 15 7.48 2.35 -11.14
C THR A 15 7.53 2.41 -9.61
N ILE A 16 6.84 3.37 -9.00
CA ILE A 16 6.80 3.51 -7.54
C ILE A 16 6.05 2.33 -6.91
N THR A 17 4.92 1.91 -7.47
CA THR A 17 4.19 0.74 -6.96
C THR A 17 5.05 -0.54 -7.06
N SER A 18 5.83 -0.73 -8.12
CA SER A 18 6.78 -1.84 -8.18
C SER A 18 7.88 -1.73 -7.11
N ASN A 19 8.39 -0.53 -6.82
CA ASN A 19 9.35 -0.33 -5.73
C ASN A 19 8.72 -0.59 -4.35
N MET A 20 7.44 -0.22 -4.15
CA MET A 20 6.68 -0.56 -2.95
C MET A 20 6.58 -2.07 -2.77
N LEU A 21 6.30 -2.81 -3.85
CA LEU A 21 6.24 -4.27 -3.80
C LEU A 21 7.59 -4.89 -3.39
N GLU A 22 8.70 -4.40 -3.92
CA GLU A 22 10.04 -4.86 -3.52
C GLU A 22 10.37 -4.49 -2.06
N ALA A 23 9.95 -3.31 -1.58
CA ALA A 23 10.07 -2.93 -0.18
C ALA A 23 9.25 -3.85 0.74
N ALA A 24 8.01 -4.17 0.35
CA ALA A 24 7.15 -5.10 1.09
C ALA A 24 7.75 -6.52 1.12
N ARG A 25 8.23 -7.03 -0.02
CA ARG A 25 8.89 -8.36 -0.12
C ARG A 25 10.15 -8.46 0.74
N SER A 26 10.90 -7.36 0.87
CA SER A 26 12.10 -7.29 1.71
C SER A 26 11.81 -6.96 3.18
N GLY A 27 10.55 -6.70 3.55
CA GLY A 27 10.15 -6.31 4.90
C GLY A 27 10.65 -4.91 5.32
N ASN A 28 11.05 -4.07 4.37
CA ASN A 28 11.50 -2.71 4.63
C ASN A 28 10.30 -1.76 4.77
N TRP A 29 9.66 -1.81 5.94
CA TRP A 29 8.42 -1.08 6.21
C TRP A 29 8.59 0.44 6.19
N GLU A 30 9.75 0.96 6.60
CA GLU A 30 10.05 2.40 6.56
C GLU A 30 10.14 2.89 5.12
N LEU A 31 10.82 2.15 4.23
CA LEU A 31 10.85 2.47 2.81
C LEU A 31 9.46 2.34 2.17
N LEU A 32 8.69 1.32 2.56
CA LEU A 32 7.32 1.13 2.06
C LEU A 32 6.44 2.35 2.37
N GLU A 33 6.49 2.86 3.61
CA GLU A 33 5.75 4.07 4.02
C GLU A 33 6.19 5.32 3.25
N GLN A 34 7.50 5.51 3.04
CA GLN A 34 8.01 6.64 2.26
C GLN A 34 7.51 6.59 0.81
N LEU A 35 7.58 5.41 0.18
CA LEU A 35 7.11 5.21 -1.19
C LEU A 35 5.59 5.35 -1.32
N GLU A 36 4.81 4.95 -0.30
CA GLU A 36 3.36 5.15 -0.28
C GLU A 36 2.99 6.64 -0.32
N ASN A 37 3.68 7.46 0.47
CA ASN A 37 3.48 8.91 0.46
C ASN A 37 3.78 9.53 -0.92
N ASP A 38 4.89 9.12 -1.54
CA ASP A 38 5.27 9.55 -2.89
C ASP A 38 4.26 9.11 -3.96
N CYS A 39 3.76 7.87 -3.85
CA CYS A 39 2.74 7.32 -4.74
C CYS A 39 1.44 8.12 -4.64
N SER A 40 0.98 8.39 -3.41
CA SER A 40 -0.23 9.16 -3.12
C SER A 40 -0.19 10.56 -3.74
N SER A 41 0.93 11.28 -3.59
CA SER A 41 1.13 12.60 -4.19
C SER A 41 1.02 12.59 -5.71
N ARG A 42 1.58 11.57 -6.38
CA ARG A 42 1.55 11.45 -7.84
C ARG A 42 0.18 11.02 -8.36
N VAL A 43 -0.51 10.12 -7.67
CA VAL A 43 -1.90 9.76 -7.97
C VAL A 43 -2.79 10.99 -7.84
N GLN A 44 -2.58 11.84 -6.84
CA GLN A 44 -3.30 13.10 -6.70
C GLN A 44 -3.05 14.05 -7.88
N THR A 45 -1.79 14.18 -8.32
CA THR A 45 -1.43 14.97 -9.51
C THR A 45 -2.15 14.47 -10.77
N ILE A 46 -2.24 13.14 -10.95
CA ILE A 46 -2.98 12.55 -12.07
C ILE A 46 -4.46 12.94 -11.99
N ARG A 47 -5.10 12.81 -10.82
CA ARG A 47 -6.52 13.16 -10.63
C ARG A 47 -6.81 14.62 -10.95
N GLU A 48 -5.92 15.52 -10.56
CA GLU A 48 -6.06 16.96 -10.83
C GLU A 48 -5.77 17.33 -12.29
N SER A 49 -4.92 16.55 -12.96
CA SER A 49 -4.50 16.80 -14.34
C SER A 49 -5.32 16.03 -15.38
N GLU A 50 -6.22 15.15 -14.96
CA GLU A 50 -7.06 14.34 -15.85
C GLU A 50 -8.19 15.19 -16.45
N ILE A 51 -7.83 15.98 -17.45
CA ILE A 51 -8.77 16.54 -18.41
C ILE A 51 -9.16 15.39 -19.35
N PRO A 52 -10.43 15.28 -19.81
CA PRO A 52 -10.82 14.33 -20.84
C PRO A 52 -10.11 14.67 -22.17
N PHE A 53 -8.86 14.24 -22.28
CA PHE A 53 -8.11 14.27 -23.52
C PHE A 53 -8.60 13.13 -24.39
N ASP A 54 -8.84 13.43 -25.66
CA ASP A 54 -9.14 12.42 -26.66
C ASP A 54 -7.85 11.64 -26.95
N LEU A 55 -7.60 10.62 -26.11
CA LEU A 55 -6.40 9.80 -26.21
C LEU A 55 -6.49 8.94 -27.48
N PRO A 56 -5.45 8.93 -28.33
CA PRO A 56 -5.33 7.97 -29.41
C PRO A 56 -5.49 6.53 -28.89
N ALA A 57 -6.07 5.64 -29.70
CA ALA A 57 -6.37 4.27 -29.27
C ALA A 57 -5.16 3.54 -28.66
N GLU A 58 -3.99 3.67 -29.27
CA GLU A 58 -2.74 3.09 -28.77
C GLU A 58 -2.35 3.59 -27.37
N MET A 59 -2.57 4.89 -27.10
CA MET A 59 -2.27 5.49 -25.80
C MET A 59 -3.28 5.04 -24.74
N ARG A 60 -4.55 4.86 -25.10
CA ARG A 60 -5.54 4.27 -24.18
C ARG A 60 -5.16 2.85 -23.80
N ASP A 61 -4.77 2.02 -24.78
CA ASP A 61 -4.36 0.65 -24.51
C ASP A 61 -3.11 0.61 -23.63
N LYS A 62 -2.15 1.51 -23.86
CA LYS A 62 -0.97 1.67 -23.01
C LYS A 62 -1.34 2.06 -21.58
N LYS A 63 -2.22 3.07 -21.40
CA LYS A 63 -2.75 3.47 -20.09
C LYS A 63 -3.40 2.29 -19.36
N VAL A 64 -4.25 1.53 -20.03
CA VAL A 64 -4.92 0.34 -19.46
C VAL A 64 -3.90 -0.71 -19.00
N ARG A 65 -2.86 -1.00 -19.80
CA ARG A 65 -1.80 -1.94 -19.39
C ARG A 65 -1.07 -1.47 -18.14
N ILE A 66 -0.76 -0.19 -18.04
CA ILE A 66 -0.07 0.38 -16.88
C ILE A 66 -0.95 0.29 -15.62
N ILE A 67 -2.23 0.65 -15.73
CA ILE A 67 -3.19 0.55 -14.61
C ILE A 67 -3.31 -0.90 -14.12
N LYS A 68 -3.39 -1.87 -15.03
CA LYS A 68 -3.44 -3.29 -14.64
C LYS A 68 -2.19 -3.73 -13.88
N LYS A 69 -1.00 -3.23 -14.26
CA LYS A 69 0.23 -3.50 -13.53
C LYS A 69 0.18 -2.91 -12.11
N ILE A 70 -0.20 -1.63 -11.97
CA ILE A 70 -0.34 -0.98 -10.66
C ILE A 70 -1.27 -1.78 -9.75
N LEU A 71 -2.44 -2.18 -10.26
CA LEU A 71 -3.41 -2.96 -9.48
C LEU A 71 -2.92 -4.35 -9.09
N ALA A 72 -2.09 -4.99 -9.93
CA ALA A 72 -1.49 -6.28 -9.62
C ALA A 72 -0.43 -6.13 -8.51
N ASP A 73 0.46 -5.14 -8.62
CA ASP A 73 1.48 -4.85 -7.62
C ASP A 73 0.81 -4.47 -6.27
N ASP A 74 -0.22 -3.61 -6.28
CA ASP A 74 -1.01 -3.25 -5.08
C ASP A 74 -1.66 -4.47 -4.42
N LYS A 75 -2.16 -5.42 -5.22
CA LYS A 75 -2.73 -6.65 -4.69
C LYS A 75 -1.68 -7.47 -3.95
N GLU A 76 -0.50 -7.65 -4.56
CA GLU A 76 0.59 -8.41 -3.92
C GLU A 76 1.09 -7.73 -2.64
N ILE A 77 1.17 -6.39 -2.62
CA ILE A 77 1.52 -5.63 -1.41
C ILE A 77 0.51 -5.92 -0.28
N ARG A 78 -0.80 -5.92 -0.57
CA ARG A 78 -1.83 -6.28 0.41
C ARG A 78 -1.70 -7.71 0.89
N ASP A 79 -1.47 -8.65 -0.03
CA ASP A 79 -1.28 -10.07 0.30
C ASP A 79 -0.07 -10.29 1.24
N ILE A 80 0.95 -9.42 1.20
CA ILE A 80 2.11 -9.43 2.12
C ILE A 80 1.80 -8.74 3.47
N THR A 81 1.12 -7.60 3.43
CA THR A 81 0.97 -6.71 4.60
C THR A 81 -0.21 -7.07 5.51
N GLU A 82 -1.32 -7.56 4.95
CA GLU A 82 -2.54 -7.89 5.69
C GLU A 82 -2.40 -9.06 6.69
N PRO A 83 -1.70 -10.16 6.37
CA PRO A 83 -1.55 -11.27 7.31
C PRO A 83 -0.81 -10.88 8.60
N TRP A 84 0.28 -10.11 8.47
CA TRP A 84 1.06 -9.68 9.63
C TRP A 84 0.27 -8.72 10.55
N MET A 85 -0.54 -7.82 9.98
CA MET A 85 -1.44 -6.97 10.77
C MET A 85 -2.48 -7.78 11.55
N THR A 86 -2.99 -8.86 10.96
CA THR A 86 -3.92 -9.77 11.62
C THR A 86 -3.25 -10.48 12.79
N GLU A 87 -2.05 -11.02 12.59
CA GLU A 87 -1.26 -11.69 13.64
C GLU A 87 -0.89 -10.73 14.79
N LEU A 88 -0.46 -9.52 14.46
CA LEU A 88 -0.18 -8.47 15.46
C LEU A 88 -1.42 -8.15 16.31
N SER A 89 -2.59 -8.02 15.67
CA SER A 89 -3.86 -7.77 16.37
C SER A 89 -4.16 -8.88 17.38
N ASP A 90 -3.93 -10.14 17.01
CA ASP A 90 -4.21 -11.29 17.87
C ASP A 90 -3.19 -11.42 19.01
N LEU A 91 -1.91 -11.11 18.78
CA LEU A 91 -0.90 -10.99 19.83
C LEU A 91 -1.24 -9.88 20.85
N MET A 92 -1.76 -8.73 20.39
CA MET A 92 -2.21 -7.64 21.27
C MET A 92 -3.44 -8.02 22.10
N LYS A 93 -4.38 -8.79 21.52
CA LYS A 93 -5.57 -9.30 22.25
C LYS A 93 -5.18 -10.34 23.32
N SER A 94 -4.27 -11.24 22.99
CA SER A 94 -3.81 -12.29 23.91
C SER A 94 -3.02 -11.72 25.09
N SER A 95 -2.12 -10.75 24.86
CA SER A 95 -1.39 -10.05 25.93
C SER A 95 -2.33 -9.27 26.86
N SER A 96 -3.35 -8.60 26.31
CA SER A 96 -4.37 -7.90 27.09
C SER A 96 -5.20 -8.86 27.95
N THR A 97 -5.53 -10.04 27.42
CA THR A 97 -6.26 -11.10 28.13
C THR A 97 -5.40 -11.70 29.25
N ASN A 98 -4.13 -11.98 28.98
CA ASN A 98 -3.17 -12.46 29.98
C ASN A 98 -3.00 -11.47 31.14
N ARG A 99 -2.91 -10.17 30.85
CA ARG A 99 -2.83 -9.12 31.89
C ARG A 99 -4.09 -9.05 32.77
N LYS A 100 -5.28 -9.26 32.18
CA LYS A 100 -6.53 -9.32 32.96
C LYS A 100 -6.56 -10.52 33.88
N LEU A 101 -6.15 -11.70 33.37
CA LEU A 101 -6.05 -12.93 34.17
C LEU A 101 -5.02 -12.77 35.30
N SER A 102 -3.82 -12.25 35.01
CA SER A 102 -2.79 -12.03 36.04
C SER A 102 -3.26 -11.07 37.14
N ASN A 103 -4.02 -10.03 36.79
CA ASN A 103 -4.58 -9.11 37.78
C ASN A 103 -5.67 -9.75 38.64
N ALA A 104 -6.54 -10.58 38.03
CA ALA A 104 -7.62 -11.25 38.74
C ALA A 104 -7.12 -12.32 39.72
N TYR A 105 -6.07 -13.06 39.36
CA TYR A 105 -5.52 -14.15 40.17
C TYR A 105 -4.30 -13.73 41.02
N GLY A 106 -3.60 -12.65 40.67
CA GLY A 106 -2.43 -12.14 41.41
C GLY A 106 -2.77 -11.25 42.62
N ALA A 107 -3.98 -10.69 42.68
CA ALA A 107 -4.45 -9.92 43.83
C ALA A 107 -4.80 -10.78 45.06
N GLY A 108 -4.70 -12.11 44.96
CA GLY A 108 -5.03 -13.06 46.03
C GLY A 108 -3.84 -13.55 46.87
N ASN A 109 -2.61 -13.09 46.63
CA ASN A 109 -1.41 -13.59 47.33
C ASN A 109 -0.55 -12.47 47.94
N THR A 110 -1.18 -11.60 48.74
CA THR A 110 -0.48 -10.77 49.74
C THR A 110 -1.20 -10.95 51.08
N ALA A 111 -0.79 -11.96 51.85
CA ALA A 111 -1.07 -12.12 53.26
C ALA A 111 0.16 -12.75 53.92
#